data_AF-I1CQU1-F1
#
_entry.id   AF-I1CQU1-F1
#
_cell.length_a   1.000
_cell.length_b   1.000
_cell.length_c   1.000
_cell.angle_alpha   90.00
_cell.angle_beta   90.00
_cell.angle_gamma   90.00
#
_symmetry.space_group_name_H-M   'P 1'
#
loop_
_entity.id
_entity.type
_entity.pdbx_description
1 polymer ?
#
loop_
_entity_poly.entity_id
_entity_poly.type
_entity_poly.pdbx_seq_one_letter_code
_entity_poly.pdbx_strand_id
1 'polypeptide(L)'
;MDIRHAVQSGDIDTAIDLVNELNPEQRLIELIRQGAFQEALEFATEEMAPRGEEHPEFLAELERTMALLAFQDTIDSPVGELLHPGQRQKTASELNAAILINQSQEKDPKLPNLLKMLAWSQEQLDERMNYPKIENWVKADLVVRDENGNQMEEDTSL
;
A
#
# COMPACT_ATOMS: atom_id res chain seq x y z
N MET A 1 -5.42 -10.86 8.24
CA MET A 1 -4.17 -11.63 8.07
C MET A 1 -3.36 -10.85 7.07
N ASP A 2 -2.29 -10.19 7.53
CA ASP A 2 -1.63 -9.16 6.74
C ASP A 2 -0.43 -9.77 6.02
N ILE A 3 -0.28 -9.49 4.71
CA ILE A 3 0.83 -9.94 3.86
C ILE A 3 2.18 -9.71 4.54
N ARG A 4 2.35 -8.59 5.26
CA ARG A 4 3.57 -8.27 5.99
C ARG A 4 3.84 -9.17 7.18
N HIS A 5 2.80 -9.59 7.91
CA HIS A 5 2.97 -10.50 9.04
C HIS A 5 3.45 -11.86 8.54
N ALA A 6 2.86 -12.37 7.45
CA ALA A 6 3.29 -13.61 6.80
C ALA A 6 4.76 -13.52 6.32
N VAL A 7 5.14 -12.42 5.66
CA VAL A 7 6.54 -12.18 5.26
C VAL A 7 7.49 -12.07 6.46
N GLN A 8 7.09 -11.37 7.53
CA GLN A 8 7.90 -11.18 8.74
C GLN A 8 8.02 -12.43 9.59
N SER A 9 7.01 -13.30 9.58
CA SER A 9 7.04 -14.60 10.27
C SER A 9 7.78 -15.68 9.47
N GLY A 10 8.23 -15.37 8.25
CA GLY A 10 8.89 -16.33 7.35
C GLY A 10 7.93 -17.28 6.64
N ASP A 11 6.63 -17.01 6.69
CA ASP A 11 5.57 -17.76 6.02
C ASP A 11 5.33 -17.18 4.62
N ILE A 12 6.24 -17.53 3.71
CA ILE A 12 6.29 -16.99 2.36
C ILE A 12 5.14 -17.52 1.51
N ASP A 13 4.73 -18.77 1.71
CA ASP A 13 3.64 -19.40 0.95
C ASP A 13 2.31 -18.70 1.19
N THR A 14 1.98 -18.42 2.47
CA THR A 14 0.78 -17.67 2.82
C THR A 14 0.81 -16.23 2.28
N ALA A 15 2.00 -15.61 2.25
CA ALA A 15 2.15 -14.28 1.66
C ALA A 15 1.93 -14.28 0.14
N ILE A 16 2.39 -15.33 -0.56
CA ILE A 16 2.16 -15.53 -1.99
C ILE A 16 0.67 -15.70 -2.26
N ASP A 17 -0.03 -16.51 -1.48
CA ASP A 17 -1.47 -16.74 -1.64
C ASP A 17 -2.27 -15.46 -1.45
N LEU A 18 -1.98 -14.68 -0.40
CA LEU A 18 -2.63 -13.38 -0.16
C LEU A 18 -2.35 -12.36 -1.29
N VAL A 19 -1.15 -12.37 -1.87
CA VAL A 19 -0.83 -11.52 -3.03
C VAL A 19 -1.58 -11.97 -4.28
N ASN A 20 -1.70 -13.29 -4.49
CA ASN A 20 -2.46 -13.86 -5.59
C ASN A 20 -3.96 -13.55 -5.47
N GLU A 21 -4.49 -13.54 -4.25
CA GLU A 21 -5.85 -13.12 -3.98
C GLU A 21 -6.07 -11.64 -4.30
N LEU A 22 -5.07 -10.78 -4.03
CA LEU A 22 -5.14 -9.34 -4.25
C LEU A 22 -4.99 -8.93 -5.72
N ASN A 23 -4.25 -9.72 -6.52
CA ASN A 23 -4.02 -9.42 -7.93
C ASN A 23 -3.95 -10.70 -8.81
N PRO A 24 -5.09 -11.38 -9.04
CA PRO A 24 -5.13 -12.64 -9.77
C PRO A 24 -4.74 -12.50 -11.25
N GLU A 25 -5.00 -11.35 -11.87
CA GLU A 25 -4.65 -11.06 -13.27
C GLU A 25 -3.14 -11.17 -13.52
N GLN A 26 -2.33 -10.65 -12.59
CA GLN A 26 -0.88 -10.67 -12.72
C GLN A 26 -0.33 -12.11 -12.67
N ARG A 27 -0.97 -13.00 -11.90
CA ARG A 27 -0.62 -14.43 -11.86
C ARG A 27 -0.95 -15.12 -13.17
N LEU A 28 -2.11 -14.84 -13.77
CA LEU A 28 -2.49 -15.39 -15.06
C LEU A 28 -1.51 -14.98 -16.18
N ILE A 29 -1.11 -13.70 -16.22
CA ILE A 29 -0.11 -13.20 -17.19
C ILE A 29 1.22 -13.94 -17.06
N GLU A 30 1.64 -14.25 -15.83
CA GLU A 30 2.91 -14.95 -15.59
C GLU A 30 2.83 -16.43 -16.00
N LEU A 31 1.70 -17.11 -15.75
CA LEU A 31 1.46 -18.48 -16.25
C LEU A 31 1.52 -18.55 -17.78
N ILE A 32 0.91 -17.56 -18.46
CA ILE A 32 0.96 -17.44 -19.93
C ILE A 32 2.40 -17.20 -20.41
N ARG A 33 3.16 -16.34 -19.72
CA ARG A 33 4.57 -16.07 -20.06
C ARG A 33 5.47 -17.30 -19.91
N GLN A 34 5.20 -18.16 -18.94
CA GLN A 34 5.94 -19.40 -18.71
C GLN A 34 5.56 -20.52 -19.71
N GLY A 35 4.54 -20.29 -20.54
CA GLY A 35 4.01 -21.30 -21.45
C GLY A 35 3.20 -22.39 -20.73
N ALA A 36 2.85 -22.18 -19.46
CA ALA A 36 2.06 -23.09 -18.64
C ALA A 36 0.56 -22.92 -18.96
N PHE A 37 0.18 -23.13 -20.22
CA PHE A 37 -1.16 -22.81 -20.73
C PHE A 37 -2.28 -23.60 -20.04
N GLN A 38 -2.00 -24.86 -19.69
CA GLN A 38 -2.97 -25.71 -19.00
C GLN A 38 -3.28 -25.18 -17.59
N GLU A 39 -2.24 -24.80 -16.84
CA GLU A 39 -2.37 -24.21 -15.49
C GLU A 39 -3.02 -22.83 -15.55
N ALA A 40 -2.70 -22.03 -16.58
CA ALA A 40 -3.35 -20.73 -16.81
C ALA A 40 -4.86 -20.90 -17.05
N LEU A 41 -5.27 -21.90 -17.84
CA LEU A 41 -6.68 -22.15 -18.14
C LEU A 41 -7.45 -22.66 -16.92
N GLU A 42 -6.83 -23.55 -16.14
CA GLU A 42 -7.39 -24.06 -14.88
C GLU A 42 -7.57 -22.91 -13.88
N PHE A 43 -6.54 -22.10 -13.68
CA PHE A 43 -6.59 -20.92 -12.80
C PHE A 43 -7.65 -19.89 -13.25
N ALA A 44 -7.73 -19.60 -14.55
CA ALA A 44 -8.74 -18.69 -15.08
C ALA A 44 -10.17 -19.18 -14.82
N THR A 45 -10.39 -20.49 -14.88
CA THR A 45 -11.72 -21.11 -14.73
C THR A 45 -12.11 -21.27 -13.26
N GLU A 46 -11.20 -21.73 -12.41
CA GLU A 46 -11.48 -22.04 -11.00
C GLU A 46 -11.46 -20.81 -10.10
N GLU A 47 -10.53 -19.87 -10.35
CA GLU A 47 -10.29 -18.74 -9.45
C GLU A 47 -10.82 -17.41 -9.98
N MET A 48 -10.70 -17.16 -11.30
CA MET A 48 -11.05 -15.86 -11.89
C MET A 48 -12.50 -15.79 -12.40
N ALA A 49 -13.03 -16.85 -13.02
CA ALA A 49 -14.38 -16.85 -13.55
C ALA A 49 -15.47 -16.57 -12.49
N PRO A 50 -15.42 -17.16 -11.27
CA PRO A 50 -16.39 -16.85 -10.22
C PRO A 50 -16.34 -15.38 -9.78
N ARG A 51 -15.15 -14.78 -9.74
CA ARG A 51 -14.96 -13.36 -9.38
C ARG A 51 -15.49 -12.42 -10.47
N GLY A 52 -15.40 -12.84 -11.72
CA GLY A 52 -15.93 -12.09 -12.85
C GLY A 52 -17.45 -11.99 -12.86
N GLU A 53 -18.17 -12.98 -12.33
CA GLU A 53 -19.64 -12.91 -12.20
C GLU A 53 -20.10 -11.81 -11.25
N GLU A 54 -19.32 -11.54 -10.19
CA GLU A 54 -19.61 -10.50 -9.20
C GLU A 54 -19.18 -9.10 -9.67
N HIS A 55 -18.22 -9.02 -10.59
CA HIS A 55 -17.52 -7.81 -10.98
C HIS A 55 -17.24 -7.79 -12.50
N PRO A 56 -18.12 -7.16 -13.30
CA PRO A 56 -17.99 -7.11 -14.75
C PRO A 56 -16.68 -6.50 -15.27
N GLU A 57 -16.07 -5.61 -14.50
CA GLU A 57 -14.75 -5.03 -14.78
C GLU A 57 -13.64 -6.10 -14.83
N PHE A 58 -13.69 -7.13 -13.98
CA PHE A 58 -12.71 -8.22 -13.98
C PHE A 58 -12.90 -9.16 -15.16
N LEU A 59 -14.13 -9.31 -15.68
CA LEU A 59 -14.37 -10.11 -16.89
C LEU A 59 -13.68 -9.49 -18.11
N ALA A 60 -13.76 -8.17 -18.27
CA ALA A 60 -13.12 -7.47 -19.38
C ALA A 60 -11.60 -7.69 -19.37
N GLU A 61 -10.97 -7.62 -18.19
CA GLU A 61 -9.51 -7.81 -18.07
C GLU A 61 -9.10 -9.29 -18.17
N LEU A 62 -9.96 -10.22 -17.72
CA LEU A 62 -9.81 -11.66 -17.93
C LEU A 62 -9.86 -12.02 -19.43
N GLU A 63 -10.88 -11.56 -20.15
CA GLU A 63 -11.02 -11.76 -21.60
C GLU A 63 -9.81 -11.21 -22.35
N ARG A 64 -9.34 -10.02 -21.94
CA ARG A 64 -8.17 -9.37 -22.51
C ARG A 64 -6.91 -10.18 -22.29
N THR A 65 -6.71 -10.74 -21.10
CA THR A 65 -5.54 -11.58 -20.79
C THR A 65 -5.62 -12.93 -21.50
N MET A 66 -6.80 -13.54 -21.56
CA MET A 66 -7.05 -14.80 -22.26
C MET A 66 -6.89 -14.68 -23.78
N ALA A 67 -7.13 -13.49 -24.35
CA ALA A 67 -6.86 -13.23 -25.75
C ALA A 67 -5.40 -13.51 -26.14
N LEU A 68 -4.43 -13.40 -25.21
CA LEU A 68 -3.03 -13.77 -25.46
C LEU A 68 -2.86 -15.24 -25.85
N LEU A 69 -3.73 -16.15 -25.36
CA LEU A 69 -3.70 -17.57 -25.70
C LEU A 69 -4.16 -17.86 -27.14
N ALA A 70 -4.92 -16.94 -27.74
CA ALA A 70 -5.45 -17.10 -29.10
C ALA A 70 -4.40 -16.79 -30.19
N PHE A 71 -3.26 -16.19 -29.82
CA PHE A 71 -2.18 -15.84 -30.74
C PHE A 71 -1.01 -16.82 -30.59
N GLN A 72 -0.46 -17.27 -31.73
CA GLN A 72 0.73 -18.13 -31.75
C GLN A 72 2.00 -17.41 -31.28
N ASP A 73 2.08 -16.10 -31.56
CA ASP A 73 3.09 -15.21 -31.01
C ASP A 73 2.39 -14.16 -30.14
N THR A 74 2.66 -14.20 -28.84
CA THR A 74 2.02 -13.33 -27.85
C THR A 74 2.46 -11.87 -27.99
N ILE A 75 3.57 -11.61 -28.70
CA ILE A 75 4.08 -10.25 -28.98
C ILE A 75 3.29 -9.60 -30.13
N ASP A 76 2.76 -10.39 -31.06
CA ASP A 76 1.96 -9.90 -32.19
C ASP A 76 0.47 -9.68 -31.81
N SER A 77 0.14 -9.98 -30.55
CA SER A 77 -1.19 -9.74 -30.01
C SER A 77 -1.42 -8.24 -29.78
N PRO A 78 -2.62 -7.70 -30.06
CA PRO A 78 -2.98 -6.32 -29.74
C PRO A 78 -2.92 -6.00 -28.23
N VAL A 79 -2.82 -7.04 -27.39
CA VAL A 79 -2.68 -6.94 -25.93
C VAL A 79 -1.30 -7.41 -25.45
N GLY A 80 -0.33 -7.58 -26.36
CA GLY A 80 1.05 -7.99 -26.04
C GLY A 80 1.78 -7.00 -25.12
N GLU A 81 1.28 -5.77 -24.99
CA GLU A 81 1.76 -4.79 -24.00
C GLU A 81 1.67 -5.30 -22.55
N LEU A 82 0.71 -6.18 -22.24
CA LEU A 82 0.55 -6.80 -20.92
C LEU A 82 1.77 -7.66 -20.54
N LEU A 83 2.49 -8.17 -21.54
CA LEU A 83 3.69 -8.98 -21.34
C LEU A 83 4.98 -8.14 -21.25
N HIS A 84 4.90 -6.81 -21.45
CA HIS A 84 6.09 -5.96 -21.49
C HIS A 84 6.77 -5.87 -20.10
N PRO A 85 8.11 -5.88 -20.02
CA PRO A 85 8.83 -5.78 -18.74
C PRO A 85 8.47 -4.53 -17.93
N GLY A 86 8.12 -3.42 -18.60
CA GLY A 86 7.68 -2.17 -17.96
C GLY A 86 6.36 -2.30 -17.20
N GLN A 87 5.48 -3.22 -17.63
CA GLN A 87 4.23 -3.50 -16.93
C GLN A 87 4.49 -4.11 -15.55
N ARG A 88 5.55 -4.93 -15.38
CA ARG A 88 5.92 -5.48 -14.07
C ARG A 88 6.23 -4.40 -13.04
N GLN A 89 6.90 -3.32 -13.46
CA GLN A 89 7.24 -2.24 -12.53
C GLN A 89 6.01 -1.43 -12.15
N LYS A 90 5.07 -1.24 -13.09
CA LYS A 90 3.77 -0.62 -12.84
C LYS A 90 2.93 -1.48 -11.89
N THR A 91 2.75 -2.77 -12.19
CA THR A 91 2.01 -3.70 -11.32
C THR A 91 2.66 -3.83 -9.95
N ALA A 92 3.99 -3.90 -9.86
CA ALA A 92 4.68 -3.92 -8.57
C ALA A 92 4.42 -2.64 -7.75
N SER A 93 4.35 -1.48 -8.40
CA SER A 93 4.04 -0.22 -7.72
C SER A 93 2.58 -0.18 -7.23
N GLU A 94 1.64 -0.66 -8.05
CA GLU A 94 0.22 -0.75 -7.71
C GLU A 94 -0.03 -1.79 -6.62
N LEU A 95 0.61 -2.95 -6.69
CA LEU A 95 0.56 -4.00 -5.67
C LEU A 95 1.10 -3.47 -4.35
N ASN A 96 2.27 -2.81 -4.35
CA ASN A 96 2.82 -2.19 -3.14
C ASN A 96 1.84 -1.18 -2.54
N ALA A 97 1.18 -0.38 -3.38
CA ALA A 97 0.16 0.57 -2.92
C ALA A 97 -1.09 -0.13 -2.36
N ALA A 98 -1.58 -1.19 -3.01
CA ALA A 98 -2.73 -1.96 -2.54
C ALA A 98 -2.44 -2.70 -1.23
N ILE A 99 -1.22 -3.25 -1.08
CA ILE A 99 -0.71 -3.82 0.17
C ILE A 99 -0.71 -2.76 1.28
N LEU A 100 -0.22 -1.55 1.00
CA LEU A 100 -0.22 -0.44 1.96
C LEU A 100 -1.64 0.01 2.36
N ILE A 101 -2.56 0.11 1.40
CA ILE A 101 -3.96 0.52 1.62
C ILE A 101 -4.72 -0.54 2.44
N ASN A 102 -4.58 -1.81 2.08
CA ASN A 102 -5.24 -2.92 2.78
C ASN A 102 -4.72 -3.06 4.24
N GLN A 103 -3.51 -2.58 4.52
CA GLN A 103 -2.92 -2.53 5.87
C GLN A 103 -3.45 -1.40 6.75
N SER A 104 -4.44 -0.60 6.30
CA SER A 104 -4.93 0.59 7.02
C SER A 104 -3.81 1.56 7.47
N GLN A 105 -2.63 1.47 6.84
CA GLN A 105 -1.60 2.49 6.93
C GLN A 105 -1.98 3.55 5.91
N GLU A 106 -2.41 4.71 6.42
CA GLU A 106 -2.49 5.90 5.59
C GLU A 106 -1.17 6.04 4.83
N LYS A 107 -1.29 6.36 3.54
CA LYS A 107 -0.16 6.50 2.60
C LYS A 107 0.94 7.43 3.13
N ASP A 108 0.56 8.30 4.08
CA ASP A 108 1.41 9.21 4.81
C ASP A 108 1.64 8.76 6.26
N PRO A 109 2.88 8.86 6.78
CA PRO A 109 3.16 8.53 8.16
C PRO A 109 2.42 9.51 9.09
N LYS A 110 1.50 8.97 9.91
CA LYS A 110 0.67 9.74 10.85
C LYS A 110 1.50 10.59 11.81
N LEU A 111 2.63 10.08 12.26
CA LEU A 111 3.49 10.75 13.24
C LEU A 111 4.05 12.08 12.70
N PRO A 112 4.70 12.15 11.53
CA PRO A 112 5.07 13.42 10.89
C PRO A 112 3.91 14.39 10.68
N ASN A 113 2.71 13.91 10.33
CA ASN A 113 1.54 14.78 10.17
C ASN A 113 1.06 15.36 11.51
N LEU A 114 1.02 14.54 12.56
CA LEU A 114 0.71 14.99 13.92
C LEU A 114 1.77 15.98 14.44
N LEU A 115 3.05 15.73 14.18
CA LEU A 115 4.14 16.63 14.56
C LEU A 115 4.04 17.98 13.84
N LYS A 116 3.70 17.98 12.55
CA LYS A 116 3.45 19.21 11.79
C LYS A 116 2.24 19.99 12.33
N MET A 117 1.15 19.30 12.63
CA MET A 117 -0.04 19.93 13.24
C MET A 117 0.28 20.51 14.62
N LEU A 118 1.05 19.79 15.44
CA LEU A 118 1.47 20.27 16.76
C LEU A 118 2.36 21.50 16.63
N ALA A 119 3.39 21.45 15.78
CA ALA A 119 4.26 22.60 15.53
C ALA A 119 3.47 23.83 15.05
N TRP A 120 2.54 23.65 14.11
CA TRP A 120 1.67 24.71 13.63
C TRP A 120 0.76 25.27 14.74
N SER A 121 0.14 24.42 15.55
CA SER A 121 -0.69 24.88 16.66
C SER A 121 0.09 25.66 17.71
N GLN A 122 1.35 25.27 17.96
CA GLN A 122 2.24 25.98 18.87
C GLN A 122 2.58 27.38 18.32
N GLU A 123 2.89 27.50 17.03
CA GLU A 123 3.10 28.81 16.38
C GLU A 123 1.85 29.70 16.45
N GLN A 124 0.65 29.15 16.24
CA GLN A 124 -0.60 29.92 16.34
C GLN A 124 -0.91 30.37 17.77
N LEU A 125 -0.50 29.59 18.77
CA LEU A 125 -0.70 29.92 20.18
C LEU A 125 0.36 30.91 20.68
N ASP A 126 1.58 30.87 20.16
CA ASP A 126 2.66 31.83 20.49
C ASP A 126 2.22 33.29 20.23
N GLU A 127 1.35 33.51 19.24
CA GLU A 127 0.80 34.84 18.92
C GLU A 127 -0.32 35.30 19.87
N ARG A 128 -0.87 34.41 20.70
CA ARG A 128 -2.13 34.65 21.43
C ARG A 128 -2.02 34.50 22.94
N MET A 129 -1.16 33.62 23.44
CA MET A 129 -1.06 33.33 24.86
C MET A 129 0.26 32.65 25.23
N ASN A 130 0.65 32.76 26.50
CA ASN A 130 1.68 31.91 27.07
C ASN A 130 1.08 30.55 27.42
N TYR A 131 1.72 29.48 26.99
CA TYR A 131 1.28 28.09 27.23
C TYR A 131 2.50 27.16 27.34
N PRO A 132 2.33 25.94 27.88
CA PRO A 132 3.39 24.95 27.94
C PRO A 132 3.71 24.42 26.53
N LYS A 133 4.92 24.69 26.04
CA LYS A 133 5.38 24.33 24.69
C LYS A 133 6.37 23.18 24.73
N ILE A 134 6.32 22.29 23.74
CA ILE A 134 7.33 21.27 23.51
C ILE A 134 8.48 21.89 22.71
N GLU A 135 9.63 22.06 23.36
CA GLU A 135 10.87 22.50 22.71
C GLU A 135 11.75 21.33 22.30
N ASN A 136 11.75 20.25 23.10
CA ASN A 136 12.50 19.03 22.82
C ASN A 136 11.56 17.91 22.37
N TRP A 137 11.51 17.67 21.07
CA TRP A 137 10.67 16.64 20.44
C TRP A 137 11.04 15.19 20.80
N VAL A 138 12.23 14.96 21.36
CA VAL A 138 12.68 13.61 21.76
C VAL A 138 12.25 13.30 23.19
N LYS A 139 12.28 14.29 24.08
CA LYS A 139 11.85 14.13 25.48
C LYS A 139 10.36 14.44 25.69
N ALA A 140 9.79 15.25 24.80
CA ALA A 140 8.41 15.75 24.87
C ALA A 140 8.09 16.50 26.18
N ASP A 141 9.09 17.10 26.82
CA ASP A 141 8.92 17.89 28.03
C ASP A 141 8.19 19.20 27.70
N LEU A 142 7.18 19.54 28.52
CA LEU A 142 6.45 20.80 28.42
C LEU A 142 7.20 21.89 29.17
N VAL A 143 7.49 22.99 28.48
CA VAL A 143 8.20 24.14 29.05
C VAL A 143 7.30 25.35 28.95
N VAL A 144 7.00 25.96 30.11
CA VAL A 144 6.33 27.27 30.16
C VAL A 144 7.41 28.34 30.29
N ARG A 145 7.39 29.33 29.40
CA ARG A 145 8.27 30.50 29.50
C ARG A 145 7.48 31.74 29.91
N ASP A 146 8.12 32.59 30.72
CA ASP A 146 7.61 33.92 31.05
C ASP A 146 7.85 34.93 29.90
N GLU A 147 7.32 36.14 30.08
CA GLU A 147 7.43 37.26 29.13
C GLU A 147 8.89 37.68 28.85
N ASN A 148 9.82 37.25 29.71
CA ASN A 148 11.26 37.53 29.63
C ASN A 148 12.06 36.33 29.07
N GLY A 149 11.39 35.23 28.68
CA GLY A 149 12.01 34.03 28.13
C GLY A 149 12.58 33.06 29.16
N ASN A 150 12.35 33.28 30.46
CA ASN A 150 12.79 32.38 31.52
C ASN A 150 11.81 31.20 31.66
N GLN A 151 12.36 30.01 31.85
CA GLN A 151 11.56 28.83 32.16
C GLN A 151 10.92 29.00 33.54
N MET A 152 9.59 28.91 33.62
CA MET A 152 8.88 28.81 34.88
C MET A 152 9.06 27.38 35.40
N GLU A 153 9.65 27.21 36.58
CA GLU A 153 9.68 25.91 37.24
C GLU A 153 8.25 25.54 37.65
N GLU A 154 7.74 24.40 37.19
CA GLU A 154 6.51 23.82 37.71
C GLU A 154 6.71 23.54 39.20
N ASP A 155 6.04 24.32 40.04
CA ASP A 155 5.95 24.06 41.47
C ASP A 155 5.22 22.72 41.66
N THR A 156 5.97 21.63 41.79
CA THR A 156 5.45 20.32 42.19
C THR A 156 4.93 20.43 43.62
N SER A 157 3.70 20.89 43.78
CA SER A 157 2.92 20.76 45.02
C SER A 157 1.42 20.87 44.72
N LEU A 158 0.81 19.73 44.36
CA LEU A 158 -0.22 19.02 45.14
C LEU A 158 -0.76 17.81 44.37
#